data_AF-A0A1F9G112-F1
#
_entry.id   AF-A0A1F9G112-F1
#
_cell.length_a   1.000
_cell.length_b   1.000
_cell.length_c   1.000
_cell.angle_alpha   90.00
_cell.angle_beta   90.00
_cell.angle_gamma   90.00
#
_symmetry.space_group_name_H-M   'P 1'
#
loop_
_entity.id
_entity.type
_entity.pdbx_description
1 polymer ?
#
loop_
_entity_poly.entity_id
_entity_poly.type
_entity_poly.pdbx_seq_one_letter_code
_entity_poly.pdbx_strand_id
1 'polypeptide(L)'
;MKLRYQPALVEEAVFLALMNHPDAERFERERVRLYELKDTEARDLAFQDFHWKWFSHLGLDKPIVQALSEQPLVESSVQRCLAAPAPGKREEAAELFVSHDERLSAEERRTVSIFLRPESLLDPSALLTFLRHELTHITDMLDPAFGYEPALPPAEGGPTHDRLLKERYRCLWDATIDGRMARRGWGAAQLRSERLEEFRRLFPMFGEESESLFSRFFDHEPHSHAELVALILEPRALTGAAAAPHPGGRCPLCGFPTYTFEPDAGCLSPEVIDQITEDFPRWRPAHGLCRQCADLYRARELSLRAAMSLPGSAPPAH
;
A
#
# COMPACT_ATOMS: atom_id res chain seq x y z
N MET A 1 -14.03 21.54 -7.78
CA MET A 1 -12.65 21.27 -8.28
C MET A 1 -12.43 21.74 -9.73
N LYS A 2 -11.22 22.18 -10.11
CA LYS A 2 -10.83 22.49 -11.51
C LYS A 2 -9.90 21.42 -12.08
N LEU A 3 -10.32 20.73 -13.14
CA LEU A 3 -9.47 19.77 -13.88
C LEU A 3 -8.60 20.49 -14.91
N ARG A 4 -7.33 20.10 -14.99
CA ARG A 4 -6.33 20.59 -15.94
C ARG A 4 -5.53 19.41 -16.49
N TYR A 5 -5.14 19.51 -17.75
CA TYR A 5 -4.31 18.53 -18.42
C TYR A 5 -2.99 19.19 -18.82
N GLN A 6 -1.89 18.48 -18.64
CA GLN A 6 -0.61 18.93 -19.21
C GLN A 6 -0.62 18.75 -20.73
N PRO A 7 -0.21 19.77 -21.52
CA PRO A 7 -0.25 19.70 -22.98
C PRO A 7 0.45 18.48 -23.57
N ALA A 8 1.60 18.08 -23.02
CA ALA A 8 2.36 16.93 -23.51
C ALA A 8 1.59 15.59 -23.43
N LEU A 9 0.79 15.38 -22.37
CA LEU A 9 -0.06 14.19 -22.25
C LEU A 9 -1.16 14.20 -23.31
N VAL A 10 -1.79 15.35 -23.51
CA VAL A 10 -2.90 15.55 -24.46
C VAL A 10 -2.41 15.31 -25.89
N GLU A 11 -1.31 15.97 -26.26
CA GLU A 11 -0.72 15.90 -27.59
C GLU A 11 -0.33 14.46 -27.97
N GLU A 12 0.45 13.79 -27.12
CA GLU A 12 0.92 12.42 -27.40
C GLU A 12 -0.25 11.43 -27.47
N ALA A 13 -1.25 11.53 -26.57
CA ALA A 13 -2.41 10.66 -26.60
C ALA A 13 -3.24 10.82 -27.87
N VAL A 14 -3.38 12.06 -28.37
CA VAL A 14 -4.06 12.34 -29.64
C VAL A 14 -3.29 11.72 -30.82
N PHE A 15 -1.97 11.87 -30.86
CA PHE A 15 -1.17 11.25 -31.93
C PHE A 15 -1.32 9.74 -31.94
N LEU A 16 -1.19 9.09 -30.79
CA LEU A 16 -1.32 7.63 -30.68
C LEU A 16 -2.72 7.14 -31.08
N ALA A 17 -3.78 7.84 -30.62
CA ALA A 17 -5.15 7.51 -30.99
C ALA A 17 -5.40 7.62 -32.50
N LEU A 18 -4.71 8.54 -33.17
CA LEU A 18 -4.89 8.80 -34.60
C LEU A 18 -4.02 7.94 -35.52
N MET A 19 -3.02 7.20 -35.01
CA MET A 19 -2.06 6.43 -35.84
C MET A 19 -2.71 5.49 -36.88
N ASN A 20 -3.95 5.04 -36.65
CA ASN A 20 -4.73 4.24 -37.60
C ASN A 20 -6.21 4.65 -37.63
N HIS A 21 -6.52 5.90 -37.30
CA HIS A 21 -7.89 6.39 -37.22
C HIS A 21 -8.39 6.94 -38.58
N PRO A 22 -9.67 6.77 -38.94
CA PRO A 22 -10.23 7.31 -40.18
C PRO A 22 -10.02 8.83 -40.36
N ASP A 23 -9.95 9.56 -39.25
CA ASP A 23 -9.75 11.01 -39.26
C ASP A 23 -8.28 11.47 -39.30
N ALA A 24 -7.30 10.56 -39.40
CA ALA A 24 -5.88 10.92 -39.37
C ALA A 24 -5.50 11.96 -40.44
N GLU A 25 -6.01 11.81 -41.67
CA GLU A 25 -5.76 12.80 -42.73
C GLU A 25 -6.40 14.16 -42.44
N ARG A 26 -7.58 14.17 -41.82
CA ARG A 26 -8.27 15.40 -41.45
C ARG A 26 -7.49 16.13 -40.37
N PHE A 27 -7.06 15.41 -39.34
CA PHE A 27 -6.21 15.94 -38.29
C PHE A 27 -4.95 16.58 -38.88
N GLU A 28 -4.24 15.87 -39.77
CA GLU A 28 -3.00 16.40 -40.35
C GLU A 28 -3.23 17.66 -41.19
N ARG A 29 -4.29 17.69 -42.01
CA ARG A 29 -4.66 18.88 -42.78
C ARG A 29 -4.97 20.09 -41.88
N GLU A 30 -5.68 19.87 -40.78
CA GLU A 30 -6.00 20.94 -39.83
C GLU A 30 -4.73 21.40 -39.07
N ARG A 31 -3.87 20.46 -38.67
CA ARG A 31 -2.61 20.72 -37.96
C ARG A 31 -1.63 21.55 -38.79
N VAL A 32 -1.47 21.23 -40.08
CA VAL A 32 -0.56 21.95 -40.99
C VAL A 32 -0.90 23.44 -41.09
N ARG A 33 -2.19 23.80 -41.06
CA ARG A 33 -2.65 25.21 -41.14
C ARG A 33 -2.17 26.04 -39.97
N LEU A 34 -1.88 25.44 -38.82
CA LEU A 34 -1.40 26.17 -37.64
C LEU A 34 0.01 26.75 -37.86
N TYR A 35 0.81 26.16 -38.76
CA TYR A 35 2.12 26.70 -39.11
C TYR A 35 2.06 27.99 -39.94
N GLU A 36 0.88 28.36 -40.48
CA GLU A 36 0.68 29.65 -41.16
C GLU A 36 0.71 30.83 -40.19
N LEU A 37 0.54 30.58 -38.89
CA LEU A 37 0.68 31.58 -37.84
C LEU A 37 2.15 31.97 -37.69
N LYS A 38 2.43 33.26 -37.94
CA LYS A 38 3.79 33.83 -37.87
C LYS A 38 4.26 34.11 -36.45
N ASP A 39 3.33 34.42 -35.57
CA ASP A 39 3.61 34.69 -34.16
C ASP A 39 3.76 33.37 -33.39
N THR A 40 4.90 33.17 -32.75
CA THR A 40 5.24 31.90 -32.10
C THR A 40 4.34 31.63 -30.89
N GLU A 41 4.08 32.62 -30.05
CA GLU A 41 3.27 32.44 -28.84
C GLU A 41 1.80 32.14 -29.20
N ALA A 42 1.25 32.88 -30.16
CA ALA A 42 -0.09 32.64 -30.67
C ALA A 42 -0.21 31.26 -31.32
N ARG A 43 0.84 30.80 -32.02
CA ARG A 43 0.88 29.46 -32.60
C ARG A 43 0.91 28.37 -31.55
N ASP A 44 1.71 28.51 -30.49
CA ASP A 44 1.80 27.52 -29.41
C ASP A 44 0.45 27.40 -28.68
N LEU A 45 -0.22 28.52 -28.40
CA LEU A 45 -1.58 28.51 -27.84
C LEU A 45 -2.60 27.85 -28.78
N ALA A 46 -2.48 28.10 -30.09
CA ALA A 46 -3.35 27.48 -31.09
C ALA A 46 -3.13 25.95 -31.18
N PHE A 47 -1.89 25.47 -31.07
CA PHE A 47 -1.60 24.03 -30.99
C PHE A 47 -2.19 23.40 -29.73
N GLN A 48 -2.11 24.05 -28.58
CA GLN A 48 -2.70 23.54 -27.33
C GLN A 48 -4.23 23.42 -27.45
N ASP A 49 -4.90 24.46 -27.94
CA ASP A 49 -6.35 24.44 -28.16
C ASP A 49 -6.77 23.41 -29.22
N PHE A 50 -5.98 23.26 -30.29
CA PHE A 50 -6.19 22.26 -31.33
C PHE A 50 -6.13 20.82 -30.79
N HIS A 51 -5.05 20.46 -30.08
CA HIS A 51 -4.93 19.11 -29.51
C HIS A 51 -5.99 18.86 -28.44
N TRP A 52 -6.34 19.86 -27.63
CA TRP A 52 -7.44 19.73 -26.67
C TRP A 52 -8.79 19.41 -27.35
N LYS A 53 -9.12 20.09 -28.46
CA LYS A 53 -10.34 19.80 -29.22
C LYS A 53 -10.36 18.37 -29.75
N TRP A 54 -9.23 17.89 -30.29
CA TRP A 54 -9.11 16.51 -30.76
C TRP A 54 -9.18 15.50 -29.61
N PHE A 55 -8.54 15.78 -28.49
CA PHE A 55 -8.57 14.93 -27.29
C PHE A 55 -10.00 14.72 -26.78
N SER A 56 -10.78 15.79 -26.69
CA SER A 56 -12.19 15.73 -26.31
C SER A 56 -13.07 15.10 -27.40
N HIS A 57 -12.80 15.38 -28.68
CA HIS A 57 -13.51 14.77 -29.81
C HIS A 57 -13.37 13.24 -29.84
N LEU A 58 -12.14 12.75 -29.60
CA LEU A 58 -11.82 11.32 -29.48
C LEU A 58 -12.33 10.71 -28.16
N GLY A 59 -12.79 11.55 -27.22
CA GLY A 59 -13.34 11.13 -25.93
C GLY A 59 -12.31 10.59 -24.94
N LEU A 60 -11.03 10.95 -25.11
CA LEU A 60 -9.93 10.47 -24.26
C LEU A 60 -10.00 11.05 -22.84
N ASP A 61 -10.70 12.17 -22.63
CA ASP A 61 -10.96 12.78 -21.34
C ASP A 61 -12.04 12.06 -20.51
N LYS A 62 -12.96 11.37 -21.18
CA LYS A 62 -14.19 10.83 -20.57
C LYS A 62 -13.96 9.93 -19.36
N PRO A 63 -13.01 8.96 -19.37
CA PRO A 63 -12.77 8.10 -18.20
C PRO A 63 -12.33 8.90 -16.97
N ILE A 64 -11.53 9.95 -17.15
CA ILE A 64 -11.04 10.80 -16.07
C ILE A 64 -12.18 11.63 -15.49
N VAL A 65 -12.96 12.28 -16.34
CA VAL A 65 -14.12 13.07 -15.91
C VAL A 65 -15.13 12.20 -15.18
N GLN A 66 -15.42 11.01 -15.73
CA GLN A 66 -16.33 10.05 -15.11
C GLN A 66 -15.82 9.62 -13.72
N ALA A 67 -14.58 9.14 -13.62
CA ALA A 67 -14.03 8.65 -12.36
C ALA A 67 -14.03 9.73 -11.27
N LEU A 68 -13.72 10.99 -11.62
CA LEU A 68 -13.79 12.11 -10.68
C LEU A 68 -15.23 12.42 -10.24
N SER A 69 -16.20 12.40 -11.15
CA SER A 69 -17.61 12.63 -10.82
C SER A 69 -18.23 11.55 -9.94
N GLU A 70 -17.66 10.33 -9.98
CA GLU A 70 -18.04 9.20 -9.12
C GLU A 70 -17.51 9.35 -7.68
N GLN A 71 -16.71 10.38 -7.40
CA GLN A 71 -16.09 10.64 -6.09
C GLN A 71 -16.44 12.05 -5.55
N PRO A 72 -17.67 12.26 -5.06
CA PRO A 72 -18.13 13.60 -4.63
C PRO A 72 -17.24 14.26 -3.57
N LEU A 73 -16.67 13.47 -2.66
CA LEU A 73 -15.78 13.99 -1.61
C LEU A 73 -14.49 14.57 -2.20
N VAL A 74 -13.94 13.96 -3.25
CA VAL A 74 -12.77 14.49 -3.96
C VAL A 74 -13.13 15.81 -4.63
N GLU A 75 -14.28 15.85 -5.32
CA GLU A 75 -14.72 17.05 -6.05
C GLU A 75 -14.98 18.26 -5.14
N SER A 76 -15.51 18.02 -3.93
CA SER A 76 -15.78 19.05 -2.94
C SER A 76 -14.57 19.44 -2.09
N SER A 77 -13.63 18.52 -1.85
CA SER A 77 -12.53 18.73 -0.89
C SER A 77 -11.20 19.15 -1.51
N VAL A 78 -11.15 19.29 -2.83
CA VAL A 78 -9.92 19.56 -3.60
C VAL A 78 -10.15 20.72 -4.57
N GLN A 79 -9.27 21.72 -4.54
CA GLN A 79 -9.39 22.87 -5.44
C GLN A 79 -9.09 22.51 -6.89
N ARG A 80 -8.06 21.70 -7.14
CA ARG A 80 -7.55 21.40 -8.49
C ARG A 80 -7.16 19.93 -8.66
N CYS A 81 -7.42 19.41 -9.87
CA CYS A 81 -6.94 18.12 -10.33
C CYS A 81 -6.06 18.32 -11.57
N LEU A 82 -4.89 17.70 -11.62
CA LEU A 82 -3.94 17.76 -12.73
C LEU A 82 -3.75 16.37 -13.33
N ALA A 83 -4.05 16.20 -14.61
CA ALA A 83 -3.64 15.02 -15.38
C ALA A 83 -2.30 15.30 -16.08
N ALA A 84 -1.29 14.47 -15.83
CA ALA A 84 0.08 14.66 -16.25
C ALA A 84 0.69 13.35 -16.80
N PRO A 85 1.71 13.41 -17.67
CA PRO A 85 2.38 12.23 -18.16
C PRO A 85 3.14 11.52 -17.03
N ALA A 86 2.97 10.21 -16.95
CA ALA A 86 3.80 9.34 -16.12
C ALA A 86 5.12 9.02 -16.85
N PRO A 87 6.27 9.01 -16.16
CA PRO A 87 7.55 8.60 -16.76
C PRO A 87 7.58 7.15 -17.27
N GLY A 88 6.71 6.30 -16.72
CA GLY A 88 6.65 4.88 -17.05
C GLY A 88 5.42 4.23 -16.44
N LYS A 89 5.28 2.92 -16.68
CA LYS A 89 4.11 2.13 -16.27
C LYS A 89 4.00 1.98 -14.74
N ARG A 90 5.13 1.97 -14.03
CA ARG A 90 5.15 1.77 -12.56
C ARG A 90 4.86 3.08 -11.81
N GLU A 91 4.87 4.18 -12.54
CA GLU A 91 4.68 5.54 -12.07
C GLU A 91 3.29 6.09 -12.43
N GLU A 92 2.42 5.26 -13.02
CA GLU A 92 0.99 5.59 -13.15
C GLU A 92 0.33 5.47 -11.77
N ALA A 93 -0.24 6.56 -11.28
CA ALA A 93 -0.86 6.66 -9.96
C ALA A 93 -1.79 7.88 -9.88
N ALA A 94 -2.64 7.94 -8.84
CA ALA A 94 -3.20 9.21 -8.39
C ALA A 94 -2.66 9.58 -7.01
N GLU A 95 -2.17 10.82 -6.86
CA GLU A 95 -1.56 11.30 -5.62
C GLU A 95 -2.27 12.55 -5.09
N LEU A 96 -2.41 12.63 -3.77
CA LEU A 96 -2.92 13.80 -3.07
C LEU A 96 -1.76 14.63 -2.52
N PHE A 97 -1.56 15.82 -3.08
CA PHE A 97 -0.61 16.81 -2.59
C PHE A 97 -1.31 17.83 -1.69
N VAL A 98 -0.69 18.12 -0.53
CA VAL A 98 -1.17 19.13 0.42
C VAL A 98 -0.11 20.20 0.60
N SER A 99 -0.44 21.43 0.22
CA SER A 99 0.40 22.61 0.44
C SER A 99 0.48 22.97 1.93
N HIS A 100 1.67 23.37 2.38
CA HIS A 100 1.90 23.87 3.74
C HIS A 100 1.59 25.37 3.90
N ASP A 101 1.08 26.04 2.86
CA ASP A 101 0.71 27.46 2.97
C ASP A 101 -0.58 27.64 3.77
N GLU A 102 -0.45 27.98 5.05
CA GLU A 102 -1.56 28.12 6.00
C GLU A 102 -2.53 29.26 5.67
N ARG A 103 -2.17 30.16 4.74
CA ARG A 103 -3.05 31.25 4.30
C ARG A 103 -4.19 30.77 3.40
N LEU A 104 -4.05 29.57 2.84
CA LEU A 104 -5.03 28.94 1.95
C LEU A 104 -6.06 28.13 2.76
N SER A 105 -7.29 28.07 2.26
CA SER A 105 -8.30 27.17 2.82
C SER A 105 -7.83 25.70 2.74
N ALA A 106 -8.49 24.80 3.46
CA ALA A 106 -8.15 23.38 3.42
C ALA A 106 -8.25 22.79 1.99
N GLU A 107 -9.27 23.20 1.23
CA GLU A 107 -9.49 22.77 -0.16
C GLU A 107 -8.43 23.35 -1.10
N GLU A 108 -8.06 24.62 -0.91
CA GLU A 108 -7.06 25.33 -1.71
C GLU A 108 -5.65 24.77 -1.53
N ARG A 109 -5.37 24.17 -0.37
CA ARG A 109 -4.11 23.46 -0.14
C ARG A 109 -4.03 22.11 -0.85
N ARG A 110 -5.17 21.51 -1.22
CA ARG A 110 -5.24 20.14 -1.74
C ARG A 110 -5.23 20.12 -3.26
N THR A 111 -4.37 19.28 -3.83
CA THR A 111 -4.26 19.03 -5.27
C THR A 111 -4.21 17.54 -5.52
N VAL A 112 -5.09 17.04 -6.37
CA VAL A 112 -4.98 15.67 -6.88
C VAL A 112 -4.17 15.70 -8.18
N SER A 113 -3.16 14.87 -8.28
CA SER A 113 -2.40 14.68 -9.53
C SER A 113 -2.60 13.25 -10.01
N ILE A 114 -3.03 13.10 -11.26
CA ILE A 114 -3.21 11.81 -11.93
C ILE A 114 -2.09 11.69 -12.96
N PHE A 115 -1.19 10.73 -12.74
CA PHE A 115 -0.08 10.44 -13.64
C PHE A 115 -0.48 9.27 -14.54
N LEU A 116 -0.48 9.50 -15.85
CA LEU A 116 -0.89 8.51 -16.85
C LEU A 116 0.12 8.43 -17.98
N ARG A 117 0.31 7.24 -18.51
CA ARG A 117 0.93 7.10 -19.82
C ARG A 117 -0.08 7.46 -20.92
N PRO A 118 0.33 8.14 -22.00
CA PRO A 118 -0.53 8.42 -23.15
C PRO A 118 -1.27 7.18 -23.68
N GLU A 119 -0.62 6.02 -23.70
CA GLU A 119 -1.21 4.76 -24.15
C GLU A 119 -2.37 4.28 -23.28
N SER A 120 -2.35 4.59 -21.99
CA SER A 120 -3.41 4.19 -21.05
C SER A 120 -4.73 4.90 -21.35
N LEU A 121 -4.71 6.07 -21.99
CA LEU A 121 -5.91 6.79 -22.45
C LEU A 121 -6.62 6.09 -23.61
N LEU A 122 -5.95 5.14 -24.28
CA LEU A 122 -6.49 4.40 -25.42
C LEU A 122 -7.33 3.18 -25.02
N ASP A 123 -7.29 2.79 -23.74
CA ASP A 123 -8.18 1.76 -23.18
C ASP A 123 -9.08 2.39 -22.11
N PRO A 124 -10.25 2.95 -22.51
CA PRO A 124 -11.16 3.64 -21.59
C PRO A 124 -11.64 2.78 -20.43
N SER A 125 -11.80 1.46 -20.64
CA SER A 125 -12.34 0.55 -19.64
C SER A 125 -11.30 0.20 -18.58
N ALA A 126 -10.07 -0.11 -19.02
CA ALA A 126 -8.95 -0.33 -18.12
C ALA A 126 -8.61 0.95 -17.34
N LEU A 127 -8.57 2.10 -18.02
CA LEU A 127 -8.30 3.39 -17.38
C LEU A 127 -9.36 3.74 -16.34
N LEU A 128 -10.64 3.60 -16.64
CA LEU A 128 -11.71 3.89 -15.69
C LEU A 128 -11.63 3.00 -14.45
N THR A 129 -11.34 1.71 -14.63
CA THR A 129 -11.14 0.77 -13.52
C THR A 129 -9.96 1.19 -12.64
N PHE A 130 -8.83 1.53 -13.26
CA PHE A 130 -7.65 2.04 -12.56
C PHE A 130 -7.95 3.32 -11.77
N LEU A 131 -8.56 4.32 -12.40
CA LEU A 131 -8.87 5.59 -11.74
C LEU A 131 -9.87 5.44 -10.59
N ARG A 132 -10.84 4.53 -10.70
CA ARG A 132 -11.76 4.22 -9.60
C ARG A 132 -11.01 3.68 -8.39
N HIS A 133 -10.04 2.79 -8.59
CA HIS A 133 -9.19 2.27 -7.52
C HIS A 133 -8.41 3.40 -6.83
N GLU A 134 -7.61 4.14 -7.61
CA GLU A 134 -6.74 5.20 -7.11
C GLU A 134 -7.51 6.34 -6.44
N LEU A 135 -8.62 6.81 -7.03
CA LEU A 135 -9.41 7.90 -6.45
C LEU A 135 -10.20 7.46 -5.21
N THR A 136 -10.48 6.16 -5.06
CA THR A 136 -11.08 5.65 -3.82
C THR A 136 -10.06 5.69 -2.68
N HIS A 137 -8.76 5.47 -2.94
CA HIS A 137 -7.72 5.70 -1.94
C HIS A 137 -7.67 7.17 -1.52
N ILE A 138 -7.74 8.10 -2.47
CA ILE A 138 -7.78 9.54 -2.16
C ILE A 138 -9.05 9.89 -1.37
N THR A 139 -10.17 9.25 -1.67
CA THR A 139 -11.41 9.43 -0.90
C THR A 139 -11.21 9.05 0.57
N ASP A 140 -10.59 7.91 0.85
CA ASP A 140 -10.23 7.50 2.20
C ASP A 140 -9.27 8.51 2.86
N MET A 141 -8.26 9.02 2.14
CA MET A 141 -7.34 10.03 2.66
C MET A 141 -8.04 11.35 3.04
N LEU A 142 -9.17 11.67 2.40
CA LEU A 142 -9.94 12.89 2.62
C LEU A 142 -11.03 12.71 3.68
N ASP A 143 -11.49 11.48 3.92
CA ASP A 143 -12.58 11.15 4.84
C ASP A 143 -12.10 11.19 6.31
N PRO A 144 -12.63 12.12 7.14
CA PRO A 144 -12.30 12.16 8.56
C PRO A 144 -12.64 10.86 9.32
N ALA A 145 -13.65 10.11 8.86
CA ALA A 145 -14.04 8.84 9.49
C ALA A 145 -13.01 7.72 9.22
N PHE A 146 -12.29 7.78 8.09
CA PHE A 146 -11.18 6.89 7.81
C PHE A 146 -9.95 7.24 8.66
N GLY A 147 -9.68 8.54 8.83
CA GLY A 147 -8.62 9.03 9.73
C GLY A 147 -7.21 8.75 9.24
N TYR A 148 -6.95 8.96 7.94
CA TYR A 148 -5.64 8.69 7.32
C TYR A 148 -4.50 9.49 7.96
N GLU A 149 -3.41 8.78 8.26
CA GLU A 149 -2.12 9.39 8.61
C GLU A 149 -1.05 9.06 7.53
N PRO A 150 -0.25 10.04 7.08
CA PRO A 150 0.74 9.81 6.02
C PRO A 150 1.89 8.88 6.39
N ALA A 151 2.16 8.71 7.68
CA ALA A 151 3.29 7.92 8.18
C ALA A 151 2.78 6.76 9.02
N LEU A 152 3.23 5.56 8.69
CA LEU A 152 3.05 4.42 9.57
C LEU A 152 4.00 4.53 10.78
N PRO A 153 3.63 4.00 11.95
CA PRO A 153 4.53 3.89 13.09
C PRO A 153 5.81 3.14 12.71
N PRO A 154 6.99 3.57 13.19
CA PRO A 154 8.24 2.88 12.90
C PRO A 154 8.22 1.48 13.50
N ALA A 155 8.72 0.50 12.76
CA ALA A 155 8.89 -0.85 13.28
C ALA A 155 10.08 -0.90 14.25
N GLU A 156 9.89 -1.56 15.40
CA GLU A 156 10.94 -1.71 16.41
C GLU A 156 12.23 -2.38 15.89
N GLY A 157 12.13 -3.16 14.80
CA GLY A 157 13.28 -3.87 14.23
C GLY A 157 13.90 -3.24 12.97
N GLY A 158 13.62 -1.97 12.70
CA GLY A 158 14.35 -1.15 11.70
C GLY A 158 13.82 -1.22 10.27
N PRO A 159 14.57 -0.66 9.28
CA PRO A 159 14.05 -0.31 7.95
C PRO A 159 13.48 -1.46 7.12
N THR A 160 14.01 -2.68 7.27
CA THR A 160 13.47 -3.87 6.59
C THR A 160 12.06 -4.20 7.06
N HIS A 161 11.76 -3.94 8.33
CA HIS A 161 10.43 -4.18 8.90
C HIS A 161 9.47 -3.06 8.52
N ASP A 162 9.94 -1.82 8.42
CA ASP A 162 9.13 -0.72 7.88
C ASP A 162 8.63 -1.06 6.47
N ARG A 163 9.47 -1.70 5.65
CA ARG A 163 9.06 -2.17 4.33
C ARG A 163 7.94 -3.22 4.41
N LEU A 164 8.08 -4.23 5.27
CA LEU A 164 7.05 -5.25 5.46
C LEU A 164 5.73 -4.66 5.99
N LEU A 165 5.78 -3.72 6.93
CA LEU A 165 4.59 -3.01 7.43
C LEU A 165 3.91 -2.25 6.31
N LYS A 166 4.67 -1.54 5.45
CA LYS A 166 4.11 -0.85 4.27
C LYS A 166 3.46 -1.83 3.29
N GLU A 167 4.11 -2.96 2.99
CA GLU A 167 3.56 -3.97 2.09
C GLU A 167 2.25 -4.59 2.64
N ARG A 168 2.21 -4.89 3.94
CA ARG A 168 0.99 -5.36 4.63
C ARG A 168 -0.12 -4.32 4.67
N TYR A 169 0.22 -3.07 4.97
CA TYR A 169 -0.73 -1.98 5.03
C TYR A 169 -1.38 -1.77 3.66
N ARG A 170 -0.54 -1.71 2.61
CA ARG A 170 -1.01 -1.61 1.23
C ARG A 170 -1.96 -2.77 0.89
N CYS A 171 -1.55 -4.01 1.17
CA CYS A 171 -2.41 -5.17 0.91
C CYS A 171 -3.78 -5.09 1.59
N LEU A 172 -3.84 -4.64 2.85
CA LEU A 172 -5.11 -4.45 3.54
C LEU A 172 -5.93 -3.32 2.92
N TRP A 173 -5.30 -2.18 2.65
CA TRP A 173 -5.99 -1.03 2.09
C TRP A 173 -6.54 -1.36 0.69
N ASP A 174 -5.71 -1.93 -0.19
CA ASP A 174 -6.11 -2.39 -1.52
C ASP A 174 -7.26 -3.40 -1.43
N ALA A 175 -7.24 -4.34 -0.47
CA ALA A 175 -8.34 -5.28 -0.27
C ALA A 175 -9.65 -4.59 0.10
N THR A 176 -9.61 -3.55 0.93
CA THR A 176 -10.82 -2.78 1.28
C THR A 176 -11.37 -2.00 0.09
N ILE A 177 -10.49 -1.39 -0.70
CA ILE A 177 -10.81 -0.61 -1.91
C ILE A 177 -11.41 -1.53 -2.97
N ASP A 178 -10.75 -2.64 -3.26
CA ASP A 178 -11.21 -3.60 -4.26
C ASP A 178 -12.49 -4.31 -3.84
N GLY A 179 -12.70 -4.48 -2.53
CA GLY A 179 -13.99 -4.85 -1.95
C GLY A 179 -15.10 -3.86 -2.31
N ARG A 180 -14.87 -2.55 -2.19
CA ARG A 180 -15.83 -1.49 -2.62
C ARG A 180 -16.11 -1.58 -4.09
N MET A 181 -15.05 -1.68 -4.89
CA MET A 181 -15.16 -1.76 -6.33
C MET A 181 -15.97 -2.98 -6.76
N ALA A 182 -15.72 -4.15 -6.16
CA ALA A 182 -16.48 -5.37 -6.42
C ALA A 182 -17.98 -5.20 -6.10
N ARG A 183 -18.33 -4.65 -4.92
CA ARG A 183 -19.74 -4.39 -4.54
C ARG A 183 -20.44 -3.39 -5.46
N ARG A 184 -19.70 -2.44 -6.05
CA ARG A 184 -20.22 -1.48 -7.03
C ARG A 184 -20.25 -2.02 -8.46
N GLY A 185 -19.79 -3.25 -8.69
CA GLY A 185 -19.70 -3.86 -10.02
C GLY A 185 -18.60 -3.26 -10.90
N TRP A 186 -17.57 -2.67 -10.30
CA TRP A 186 -16.45 -2.03 -11.00
C TRP A 186 -15.22 -2.94 -11.14
N GLY A 187 -15.14 -4.03 -10.38
CA GLY A 187 -14.01 -4.96 -10.38
C GLY A 187 -14.17 -6.12 -11.37
N ALA A 188 -13.05 -6.71 -11.78
CA ALA A 188 -13.03 -7.98 -12.52
C ALA A 188 -13.47 -9.15 -11.61
N ALA A 189 -13.95 -10.24 -12.21
CA ALA A 189 -14.44 -11.41 -11.47
C ALA A 189 -13.35 -12.07 -10.59
N GLN A 190 -12.08 -11.98 -10.99
CA GLN A 190 -10.93 -12.57 -10.32
C GLN A 190 -10.33 -11.71 -9.20
N LEU A 191 -10.78 -10.45 -9.07
CA LEU A 191 -10.20 -9.46 -8.17
C LEU A 191 -10.13 -9.96 -6.71
N ARG A 192 -11.19 -10.62 -6.25
CA ARG A 192 -11.25 -11.18 -4.89
C ARG A 192 -10.22 -12.30 -4.68
N SER A 193 -10.08 -13.22 -5.64
CA SER A 193 -9.12 -14.32 -5.53
C SER A 193 -7.67 -13.82 -5.56
N GLU A 194 -7.36 -12.85 -6.42
CA GLU A 194 -6.02 -12.26 -6.51
C GLU A 194 -5.63 -11.56 -5.20
N ARG A 195 -6.55 -10.80 -4.59
CA ARG A 195 -6.33 -10.16 -3.29
C ARG A 195 -6.19 -11.15 -2.14
N LEU A 196 -6.96 -12.24 -2.15
CA LEU A 196 -6.82 -13.30 -1.16
C LEU A 196 -5.45 -13.99 -1.25
N GLU A 197 -4.93 -14.21 -2.44
CA GLU A 197 -3.58 -14.76 -2.63
C GLU A 197 -2.48 -13.83 -2.11
N GLU A 198 -2.57 -12.52 -2.42
CA GLU A 198 -1.65 -11.53 -1.89
C GLU A 198 -1.71 -11.45 -0.35
N PHE A 199 -2.92 -11.46 0.21
CA PHE A 199 -3.15 -11.47 1.65
C PHE A 199 -2.53 -12.71 2.32
N ARG A 200 -2.77 -13.92 1.80
CA ARG A 200 -2.17 -15.16 2.31
C ARG A 200 -0.64 -15.11 2.29
N ARG A 201 -0.05 -14.50 1.26
CA ARG A 201 1.41 -14.34 1.14
C ARG A 201 1.99 -13.38 2.18
N LEU A 202 1.31 -12.28 2.48
CA LEU A 202 1.79 -11.25 3.42
C LEU A 202 1.42 -11.55 4.89
N PHE A 203 0.41 -12.38 5.08
CA PHE A 203 -0.08 -12.85 6.37
C PHE A 203 -0.09 -14.39 6.50
N PRO A 204 1.05 -15.07 6.30
CA PRO A 204 1.10 -16.54 6.38
C PRO A 204 0.77 -17.07 7.77
N MET A 205 0.83 -16.21 8.80
CA MET A 205 0.50 -16.56 10.19
C MET A 205 -0.95 -16.99 10.40
N PHE A 206 -1.86 -16.60 9.51
CA PHE A 206 -3.28 -16.89 9.65
C PHE A 206 -3.67 -18.29 9.21
N GLY A 207 -2.85 -18.96 8.38
CA GLY A 207 -3.12 -20.34 7.96
C GLY A 207 -4.55 -20.53 7.45
N GLU A 208 -5.29 -21.46 8.05
CA GLU A 208 -6.68 -21.77 7.69
C GLU A 208 -7.66 -20.61 7.93
N GLU A 209 -7.36 -19.70 8.86
CA GLU A 209 -8.21 -18.55 9.16
C GLU A 209 -8.09 -17.41 8.14
N SER A 210 -7.11 -17.49 7.22
CA SER A 210 -6.78 -16.41 6.27
C SER A 210 -7.99 -15.93 5.48
N GLU A 211 -8.86 -16.84 5.04
CA GLU A 211 -10.02 -16.49 4.20
C GLU A 211 -11.12 -15.78 5.00
N SER A 212 -11.38 -16.24 6.23
CA SER A 212 -12.34 -15.58 7.11
C SER A 212 -11.87 -14.18 7.50
N LEU A 213 -10.58 -14.03 7.83
CA LEU A 213 -9.99 -12.73 8.15
C LEU A 213 -9.95 -11.80 6.94
N PHE A 214 -9.58 -12.30 5.77
CA PHE A 214 -9.62 -11.53 4.53
C PHE A 214 -11.03 -11.03 4.21
N SER A 215 -12.04 -11.88 4.38
CA SER A 215 -13.45 -11.53 4.13
C SER A 215 -13.89 -10.34 4.99
N ARG A 216 -13.36 -10.19 6.21
CA ARG A 216 -13.60 -9.00 7.04
C ARG A 216 -13.21 -7.70 6.33
N PHE A 217 -12.07 -7.67 5.64
CA PHE A 217 -11.55 -6.47 4.96
C PHE A 217 -12.15 -6.28 3.58
N PHE A 218 -12.35 -7.36 2.83
CA PHE A 218 -12.84 -7.30 1.46
C PHE A 218 -14.37 -7.14 1.41
N ASP A 219 -15.12 -7.95 2.17
CA ASP A 219 -16.57 -8.05 2.03
C ASP A 219 -17.34 -7.04 2.89
N HIS A 220 -16.74 -6.55 3.98
CA HIS A 220 -17.37 -5.64 4.95
C HIS A 220 -16.73 -4.26 5.01
N GLU A 221 -17.52 -3.25 5.41
CA GLU A 221 -17.13 -1.84 5.51
C GLU A 221 -17.93 -1.08 6.57
N PRO A 222 -17.44 0.10 7.01
CA PRO A 222 -16.14 0.73 6.70
C PRO A 222 -14.99 0.24 7.62
N HIS A 223 -13.74 0.36 7.16
CA HIS A 223 -12.53 0.17 7.98
C HIS A 223 -11.80 1.49 8.12
N SER A 224 -11.32 1.81 9.31
CA SER A 224 -10.49 2.98 9.59
C SER A 224 -9.00 2.71 9.39
N HIS A 225 -8.22 3.76 9.15
CA HIS A 225 -6.75 3.70 9.13
C HIS A 225 -6.19 3.03 10.40
N ALA A 226 -6.71 3.39 11.56
CA ALA A 226 -6.28 2.85 12.85
C ALA A 226 -6.50 1.33 12.95
N GLU A 227 -7.59 0.80 12.41
CA GLU A 227 -7.84 -0.65 12.38
C GLU A 227 -6.85 -1.38 11.47
N LEU A 228 -6.55 -0.81 10.30
CA LEU A 228 -5.54 -1.38 9.39
C LEU A 228 -4.16 -1.37 10.04
N VAL A 229 -3.77 -0.25 10.68
CA VAL A 229 -2.50 -0.11 11.40
C VAL A 229 -2.40 -1.09 12.57
N ALA A 230 -3.46 -1.23 13.36
CA ALA A 230 -3.47 -2.18 14.48
C ALA A 230 -3.22 -3.61 13.99
N LEU A 231 -3.84 -4.01 12.88
CA LEU A 231 -3.65 -5.34 12.30
C LEU A 231 -2.23 -5.55 11.76
N ILE A 232 -1.61 -4.58 11.08
CA ILE A 232 -0.24 -4.81 10.58
C ILE A 232 0.81 -4.87 11.70
N LEU A 233 0.58 -4.12 12.79
CA LEU A 233 1.46 -4.09 13.96
C LEU A 233 1.33 -5.37 14.77
N GLU A 234 0.09 -5.79 15.05
CA GLU A 234 -0.19 -7.01 15.81
C GLU A 234 -1.18 -7.94 15.08
N PRO A 235 -0.75 -8.63 14.01
CA PRO A 235 -1.68 -9.44 13.21
C PRO A 235 -2.42 -10.52 14.01
N ARG A 236 -1.74 -11.08 15.02
CA ARG A 236 -2.23 -12.20 15.83
C ARG A 236 -3.21 -11.79 16.92
N ALA A 237 -3.37 -10.50 17.21
CA ALA A 237 -4.39 -10.03 18.14
C ALA A 237 -5.81 -10.41 17.67
N LEU A 238 -6.02 -10.56 16.35
CA LEU A 238 -7.31 -10.92 15.77
C LEU A 238 -7.67 -12.41 15.86
N THR A 239 -6.69 -13.31 15.94
CA THR A 239 -6.96 -14.75 15.93
C THR A 239 -7.23 -15.31 17.32
N GLY A 240 -7.06 -14.50 18.38
CA GLY A 240 -7.17 -14.96 19.76
C GLY A 240 -6.18 -16.07 20.14
N ALA A 241 -5.34 -16.50 19.20
CA ALA A 241 -4.34 -17.52 19.39
C ALA A 241 -3.23 -16.90 20.25
N ALA A 242 -3.12 -17.36 21.50
CA ALA A 242 -1.92 -17.17 22.30
C ALA A 242 -0.71 -17.42 21.40
N ALA A 243 0.28 -16.52 21.42
CA ALA A 243 1.37 -16.35 20.46
C ALA A 243 2.14 -17.65 20.12
N ALA A 244 1.48 -18.58 19.42
CA ALA A 244 2.04 -19.87 19.12
C ALA A 244 3.13 -19.65 18.06
N PRO A 245 4.30 -20.25 18.23
CA PRO A 245 5.41 -20.03 17.32
C PRO A 245 5.02 -20.54 15.93
N HIS A 246 5.30 -19.76 14.89
CA HIS A 246 5.08 -20.20 13.51
C HIS A 246 6.35 -20.03 12.67
N PRO A 247 6.48 -20.76 11.57
CA PRO A 247 7.57 -20.51 10.63
C PRO A 247 7.57 -19.06 10.12
N GLY A 248 8.71 -18.38 10.23
CA GLY A 248 8.91 -16.97 9.85
C GLY A 248 8.57 -15.96 10.95
N GLY A 249 8.17 -16.41 12.14
CA GLY A 249 7.87 -15.55 13.29
C GLY A 249 9.11 -15.02 13.98
N ARG A 250 8.94 -14.02 14.86
CA ARG A 250 10.07 -13.48 15.63
C ARG A 250 10.29 -14.28 16.90
N CYS A 251 11.55 -14.61 17.17
CA CYS A 251 11.94 -15.09 18.48
C CYS A 251 11.61 -14.02 19.53
N PRO A 252 10.88 -14.35 20.61
CA PRO A 252 10.54 -13.38 21.65
C PRO A 252 11.75 -12.91 22.49
N LEU A 253 12.90 -13.60 22.39
CA LEU A 253 14.13 -13.22 23.10
C LEU A 253 14.97 -12.26 22.26
N CYS A 254 15.28 -12.64 21.01
CA CYS A 254 16.22 -11.89 20.17
C CYS A 254 15.58 -11.11 19.02
N GLY A 255 14.27 -11.24 18.79
CA GLY A 255 13.54 -10.55 17.72
C GLY A 255 13.81 -11.07 16.30
N PHE A 256 14.69 -12.05 16.09
CA PHE A 256 15.03 -12.55 14.76
C PHE A 256 13.92 -13.40 14.11
N PRO A 257 13.64 -13.21 12.80
CA PRO A 257 12.76 -14.09 12.04
C PRO A 257 13.27 -15.52 12.06
N THR A 258 12.40 -16.45 12.42
CA THR A 258 12.74 -17.83 12.74
C THR A 258 11.74 -18.75 12.07
N TYR A 259 12.22 -19.62 11.18
CA TYR A 259 11.38 -20.62 10.51
C TYR A 259 11.19 -21.89 11.36
N THR A 260 12.13 -22.16 12.25
CA THR A 260 12.11 -23.29 13.16
C THR A 260 12.16 -22.76 14.60
N PHE A 261 11.00 -22.65 15.21
CA PHE A 261 10.92 -22.46 16.65
C PHE A 261 11.07 -23.81 17.32
N GLU A 262 11.76 -23.85 18.45
CA GLU A 262 11.68 -25.01 19.34
C GLU A 262 10.32 -24.92 20.06
N PRO A 263 9.30 -25.70 19.64
CA PRO A 263 7.93 -25.50 20.10
C PRO A 263 7.65 -26.27 21.40
N ASP A 264 8.58 -27.10 21.85
CA ASP A 264 8.37 -27.98 22.99
C ASP A 264 9.09 -27.44 24.22
N ALA A 265 8.30 -27.00 25.20
CA ALA A 265 8.77 -26.64 26.53
C ALA A 265 9.56 -27.79 27.18
N GLY A 266 9.32 -29.04 26.77
CA GLY A 266 10.06 -30.22 27.23
C GLY A 266 11.51 -30.33 26.71
N CYS A 267 11.91 -29.50 25.73
CA CYS A 267 13.28 -29.49 25.19
C CYS A 267 14.23 -28.55 25.94
N LEU A 268 13.72 -27.79 26.91
CA LEU A 268 14.52 -26.94 27.80
C LEU A 268 14.44 -27.50 29.23
N SER A 269 15.56 -27.48 29.95
CA SER A 269 15.55 -27.81 31.37
C SER A 269 14.77 -26.74 32.15
N PRO A 270 14.14 -27.08 33.30
CA PRO A 270 13.50 -26.10 34.18
C PRO A 270 14.44 -24.94 34.54
N GLU A 271 15.72 -25.24 34.77
CA GLU A 271 16.72 -24.22 35.09
C GLU A 271 16.95 -23.21 33.95
N VAL A 272 16.91 -23.67 32.70
CA VAL A 272 16.99 -22.78 31.54
C VAL A 272 15.72 -21.95 31.39
N ILE A 273 14.55 -22.53 31.65
CA ILE A 273 13.27 -21.80 31.65
C ILE A 273 13.28 -20.68 32.68
N ASP A 274 13.78 -20.95 33.89
CA ASP A 274 13.87 -19.96 34.96
C ASP A 274 14.82 -18.81 34.59
N GLN A 275 16.00 -19.12 34.05
CA GLN A 275 16.95 -18.10 33.57
C GLN A 275 16.36 -17.23 32.46
N ILE A 276 15.68 -17.83 31.48
CA ILE A 276 15.03 -17.07 30.41
C ILE A 276 13.90 -16.20 31.01
N THR A 277 13.14 -16.70 31.98
CA THR A 277 12.04 -15.95 32.59
C THR A 277 12.54 -14.80 33.45
N GLU A 278 13.70 -14.93 34.10
CA GLU A 278 14.38 -13.85 34.81
C GLU A 278 14.83 -12.75 33.84
N ASP A 279 15.47 -13.12 32.73
CA ASP A 279 15.93 -12.17 31.71
C ASP A 279 14.75 -11.56 30.91
N PHE A 280 13.67 -12.32 30.71
CA PHE A 280 12.49 -11.96 29.92
C PHE A 280 11.18 -12.29 30.68
N PRO A 281 10.73 -11.43 31.61
CA PRO A 281 9.59 -11.72 32.50
C PRO A 281 8.24 -11.98 31.81
N ARG A 282 8.08 -11.49 30.57
CA ARG A 282 6.87 -11.69 29.74
C ARG A 282 6.92 -12.96 28.90
N TRP A 283 8.06 -13.63 28.81
CA TRP A 283 8.21 -14.86 28.05
C TRP A 283 7.56 -16.05 28.74
N ARG A 284 7.04 -16.99 27.98
CA ARG A 284 6.47 -18.26 28.43
C ARG A 284 6.91 -19.35 27.46
N PRO A 285 7.05 -20.62 27.88
CA PRO A 285 7.48 -21.69 26.98
C PRO A 285 6.59 -21.84 25.73
N ALA A 286 5.28 -21.59 25.86
CA ALA A 286 4.33 -21.60 24.76
C ALA A 286 4.61 -20.55 23.67
N HIS A 287 5.40 -19.51 23.94
CA HIS A 287 5.83 -18.53 22.93
C HIS A 287 6.98 -19.03 22.06
N GLY A 288 7.62 -20.14 22.44
CA GLY A 288 8.80 -20.70 21.78
C GLY A 288 10.00 -19.75 21.77
N LEU A 289 11.09 -20.20 21.14
CA LEU A 289 12.28 -19.41 20.89
C LEU A 289 13.03 -19.98 19.68
N CYS A 290 13.92 -19.19 19.08
CA CYS A 290 14.77 -19.68 18.02
C CYS A 290 15.87 -20.60 18.56
N ARG A 291 16.33 -21.51 17.70
CA ARG A 291 17.41 -22.44 18.02
C ARG A 291 18.66 -21.75 18.57
N GLN A 292 19.04 -20.59 18.04
CA GLN A 292 20.22 -19.85 18.51
C GLN A 292 20.07 -19.36 19.96
N CYS A 293 18.88 -18.89 20.34
CA CYS A 293 18.62 -18.51 21.73
C CYS A 293 18.58 -19.75 22.63
N ALA A 294 17.97 -20.85 22.17
CA ALA A 294 17.95 -22.10 22.92
C ALA A 294 19.36 -22.63 23.20
N ASP A 295 20.20 -22.66 22.16
CA ASP A 295 21.60 -23.11 22.25
C ASP A 295 22.43 -22.19 23.17
N LEU A 296 22.19 -20.87 23.15
CA LEU A 296 22.87 -19.91 24.01
C LEU A 296 22.60 -20.19 25.50
N TYR A 297 21.33 -20.37 25.89
CA TYR A 297 21.00 -20.63 27.29
C TYR A 297 21.43 -22.02 27.76
N ARG A 298 21.31 -23.05 26.90
CA ARG A 298 21.86 -24.39 27.17
C ARG A 298 23.37 -24.33 27.43
N ALA A 299 24.12 -23.56 26.63
CA ALA A 299 25.56 -23.41 26.79
C ALA A 299 25.94 -22.68 28.10
N ARG A 300 25.15 -21.67 28.50
CA ARG A 300 25.32 -20.97 29.79
C ARG A 300 25.13 -21.92 30.97
N GLU A 301 24.06 -22.71 30.96
CA GLU A 301 23.78 -23.71 32.00
C GLU A 301 24.92 -24.73 32.12
N LEU A 302 25.39 -25.30 31.00
CA LEU A 302 26.52 -26.23 30.99
C LEU A 302 27.80 -25.59 31.55
N SER A 303 28.06 -24.33 31.21
CA SER A 303 29.24 -23.60 31.70
C SER A 303 29.15 -23.37 33.21
N LEU A 304 27.98 -23.02 33.73
CA LEU A 304 27.74 -22.84 35.17
C LEU A 304 27.91 -24.17 35.93
N ARG A 305 27.32 -25.26 35.43
CA ARG A 305 27.49 -26.61 36.02
C ARG A 305 28.94 -27.07 36.00
N ALA A 306 29.66 -26.84 34.90
CA ALA A 306 31.09 -27.15 34.82
C ALA A 306 31.91 -26.35 35.84
N ALA A 307 31.63 -25.06 36.01
CA ALA A 307 32.29 -24.22 37.01
C ALA A 307 32.03 -24.66 38.46
N MET A 308 30.82 -25.13 38.76
CA MET A 308 30.46 -25.71 40.07
C MET A 308 31.07 -27.10 40.32
N SER A 309 31.48 -27.79 39.26
CA SER A 309 32.09 -29.13 39.34
C SER A 309 33.63 -29.08 39.45
N LEU A 310 34.23 -27.90 39.33
CA LEU A 310 35.66 -27.70 39.53
C LEU A 310 35.99 -27.74 41.04
N PRO A 311 37.01 -28.48 41.48
CA PRO A 311 37.39 -28.55 42.89
C PRO A 311 37.86 -27.17 43.38
N GLY A 312 37.12 -26.57 44.32
CA GLY A 312 37.45 -25.29 44.97
C GLY A 312 36.33 -24.24 45.00
N SER A 313 35.18 -24.47 44.37
CA SER A 313 34.06 -23.52 44.27
C SER A 313 32.91 -23.80 45.26
N ALA A 314 33.22 -24.13 46.52
CA ALA A 314 32.22 -24.08 47.58
C ALA A 314 32.06 -22.62 48.07
N PRO A 315 30.84 -22.10 48.26
CA PRO A 315 30.66 -20.78 48.86
C PRO A 315 31.18 -20.79 50.31
N PRO A 316 31.71 -19.67 50.82
CA PRO A 316 32.14 -19.61 52.21
C PRO A 316 30.92 -19.86 53.11
N ALA A 317 31.01 -20.88 53.97
CA ALA A 317 30.07 -21.07 55.05
C ALA A 317 30.27 -19.92 56.05
N HIS A 318 29.21 -19.13 56.22
CA HIS A 318 28.94 -18.05 57.19
C HIS A 318 30.12 -17.43 57.96
#